data_AF-Q4T1U4-F1
#
_entry.id   AF-Q4T1U4-F1
#
_cell.length_a   1.000
_cell.length_b   1.000
_cell.length_c   1.000
_cell.angle_alpha   90.00
_cell.angle_beta   90.00
_cell.angle_gamma   90.00
#
_symmetry.space_group_name_H-M   'P 1'
#
loop_
_entity.id
_entity.type
_entity.pdbx_description
1 polymer ?
#
loop_
_entity_poly.entity_id
_entity_poly.type
_entity_poly.pdbx_seq_one_letter_code
_entity_poly.pdbx_strand_id
1 'polypeptide(L)'
;NLSINTDLHAANGKRVKALDIFAYALAFFKEQALKELSDQTGSQFDNADVRWVITVPAIWKMPAKQFMREAAYKAALASRENPEQLIIALEPEAASIYCRKLRLHQMVDLGTPTTRNGINTNDNVGSGMTQVGGLSTHPGSHGPSPPARPQRPFQRSRSTRCWEESDLKITSGLSEGDRYVVVDCGGGTVDLTVHQIRLPEGHLKELYKASGPSVSSSTSSGGPYGSLGIDYEFEKLLCQIFGQDFIDQFKIKRPAAWVDLMIAFESRKRAAAPDRTNPLNINLPFSFIDYYKKFRGHSVEHALRKS
;
A
#
# COMPACT_ATOMS: atom_id res chain seq x y z
N ASN A 1 -13.03 9.45 15.91
CA ASN A 1 -12.98 10.80 15.31
C ASN A 1 -11.85 11.58 15.97
N LEU A 2 -10.79 11.85 15.23
CA LEU A 2 -9.63 12.60 15.68
C LEU A 2 -9.98 14.09 15.83
N SER A 3 -9.61 14.69 16.95
CA SER A 3 -9.78 16.11 17.24
C SER A 3 -8.62 16.62 18.10
N ILE A 4 -8.52 17.95 18.26
CA ILE A 4 -7.46 18.57 19.08
C ILE A 4 -7.46 18.11 20.54
N ASN A 5 -8.59 17.56 21.01
CA ASN A 5 -8.76 17.06 22.37
C ASN A 5 -8.43 15.57 22.52
N THR A 6 -8.16 14.86 21.42
CA THR A 6 -7.87 13.42 21.45
C THR A 6 -6.61 13.13 22.26
N ASP A 7 -6.76 12.22 23.23
CA ASP A 7 -5.66 11.67 24.01
C ASP A 7 -5.31 10.26 23.52
N LEU A 8 -4.02 9.96 23.48
CA LEU A 8 -3.46 8.65 23.21
C LEU A 8 -2.96 8.04 24.51
N HIS A 9 -3.13 6.73 24.65
CA HIS A 9 -2.72 5.96 25.82
C HIS A 9 -1.48 5.15 25.48
N ALA A 10 -0.39 5.42 26.18
CA ALA A 10 0.81 4.61 26.08
C ALA A 10 0.66 3.31 26.90
N ALA A 11 1.43 2.28 26.56
CA ALA A 11 1.42 0.99 27.25
C ALA A 11 1.78 1.10 28.75
N ASN A 12 2.47 2.16 29.16
CA ASN A 12 2.78 2.46 30.57
C ASN A 12 1.66 3.22 31.30
N GLY A 13 0.47 3.36 30.70
CA GLY A 13 -0.69 4.05 31.27
C GLY A 13 -0.65 5.57 31.18
N LYS A 14 0.45 6.18 30.69
CA LYS A 14 0.51 7.63 30.49
C LYS A 14 -0.38 8.06 29.32
N ARG A 15 -0.95 9.26 29.45
CA ARG A 15 -1.74 9.91 28.39
C ARG A 15 -0.94 11.03 27.77
N VAL A 16 -1.00 11.14 26.44
CA VAL A 16 -0.38 12.22 25.67
C VAL A 16 -1.39 12.74 24.66
N LYS A 17 -1.41 14.03 24.41
CA LYS A 17 -2.28 14.60 23.36
C LYS A 17 -1.84 14.05 22.00
N ALA A 18 -2.78 13.55 21.21
CA ALA A 18 -2.51 13.12 19.84
C ALA A 18 -1.85 14.25 19.02
N LEU A 19 -2.28 15.50 19.25
CA LEU A 19 -1.73 16.68 18.59
C LEU A 19 -0.21 16.81 18.78
N ASP A 20 0.28 16.51 19.98
CA ASP A 20 1.71 16.61 20.30
C ASP A 20 2.50 15.55 19.56
N ILE A 21 2.01 14.30 19.53
CA ILE A 21 2.66 13.20 18.83
C ILE A 21 2.77 13.50 17.32
N PHE A 22 1.68 13.98 16.71
CA PHE A 22 1.69 14.34 15.29
C PHE A 22 2.60 15.54 15.02
N ALA A 23 2.59 16.55 15.89
CA ALA A 23 3.48 17.70 15.76
C ALA A 23 4.96 17.30 15.87
N TYR A 24 5.33 16.41 16.80
CA TYR A 24 6.70 15.92 16.92
C TYR A 24 7.14 15.14 15.67
N ALA A 25 6.28 14.29 15.12
CA ALA A 25 6.58 13.58 13.88
C ALA A 25 6.78 14.55 12.70
N LEU A 26 5.89 15.53 12.55
CA LEU A 26 6.00 16.55 11.50
C LEU A 26 7.25 17.42 11.67
N ALA A 27 7.59 17.82 12.89
CA ALA A 27 8.79 18.59 13.19
C ALA A 27 10.05 17.80 12.81
N PHE A 28 10.11 16.52 13.18
CA PHE A 28 11.20 15.63 12.77
C PHE A 28 11.34 15.57 11.24
N PHE A 29 10.23 15.34 10.50
CA PHE A 29 10.29 15.30 9.04
C PHE A 29 10.72 16.63 8.42
N LYS A 30 10.25 17.76 8.97
CA LYS A 30 10.68 19.09 8.54
C LYS A 30 12.19 19.26 8.69
N GLU A 31 12.73 18.97 9.87
CA GLU A 31 14.16 19.09 10.15
C GLU A 31 15.01 18.21 9.24
N GLN A 32 14.60 16.95 9.04
CA GLN A 32 15.31 16.05 8.12
C GLN A 32 15.24 16.53 6.67
N ALA A 33 14.07 17.00 6.21
CA ALA A 33 13.91 17.49 4.85
C ALA A 33 14.73 18.75 4.59
N LEU A 34 14.71 19.73 5.49
CA LEU A 34 15.51 20.96 5.35
C LEU A 34 17.02 20.67 5.37
N LYS A 35 17.45 19.74 6.24
CA LYS A 35 18.83 19.29 6.29
C LYS A 35 19.24 18.63 4.96
N GLU A 36 18.45 17.68 4.47
CA GLU A 36 18.75 16.97 3.22
C GLU A 36 18.79 17.92 2.01
N LEU A 37 17.85 18.87 1.93
CA LEU A 37 17.84 19.91 0.89
C LEU A 37 19.10 20.79 0.95
N SER A 38 19.51 21.17 2.15
CA SER A 38 20.71 21.98 2.33
C SER A 38 21.98 21.21 1.93
N ASP A 39 22.07 19.94 2.33
CA ASP A 39 23.21 19.07 2.03
C ASP A 39 23.33 18.81 0.52
N GLN A 40 22.22 18.57 -0.18
CA GLN A 40 22.23 18.29 -1.63
C GLN A 40 22.54 19.52 -2.50
N THR A 41 22.14 20.71 -2.06
CA THR A 41 22.29 21.94 -2.86
C THR A 41 23.52 22.76 -2.50
N GLY A 42 24.17 22.47 -1.37
CA GLY A 42 25.29 23.26 -0.86
C GLY A 42 24.91 24.67 -0.37
N SER A 43 23.61 24.96 -0.28
CA SER A 43 23.06 26.23 0.22
C SER A 43 22.20 25.96 1.45
N GLN A 44 22.12 26.90 2.40
CA GLN A 44 21.17 26.74 3.51
C GLN A 44 19.74 26.94 2.99
N PHE A 45 18.87 25.98 3.30
CA PHE A 45 17.43 26.06 3.07
C PHE A 45 16.71 26.28 4.38
N ASP A 46 15.96 27.38 4.46
CA ASP A 46 15.14 27.69 5.62
C ASP A 46 13.69 27.28 5.39
N ASN A 47 12.93 27.18 6.49
CA ASN A 47 11.51 26.84 6.39
C ASN A 47 10.73 27.86 5.52
N ALA A 48 11.17 29.12 5.46
CA ALA A 48 10.54 30.16 4.66
C ALA A 48 10.60 29.88 3.14
N ASP A 49 11.57 29.09 2.70
CA ASP A 49 11.75 28.72 1.28
C ASP A 49 10.84 27.57 0.85
N VAL A 50 10.16 26.93 1.80
CA VAL A 50 9.38 25.72 1.56
C VAL A 50 7.89 26.00 1.68
N ARG A 51 7.14 25.58 0.65
CA ARG A 51 5.69 25.39 0.74
C ARG A 51 5.40 23.93 1.04
N TRP A 52 4.75 23.67 2.16
CA TRP A 52 4.43 22.33 2.63
C TRP A 52 3.10 21.86 2.04
N VAL A 53 3.06 20.60 1.61
CA VAL A 53 1.84 19.90 1.23
C VAL A 53 1.72 18.67 2.10
N ILE A 54 0.64 18.57 2.88
CA ILE A 54 0.33 17.39 3.71
C ILE A 54 -0.86 16.69 3.07
N THR A 55 -0.67 15.43 2.70
CA THR A 55 -1.75 14.57 2.20
C THR A 55 -2.56 14.01 3.38
N VAL A 56 -3.88 13.94 3.21
CA VAL A 56 -4.80 13.33 4.19
C VAL A 56 -5.83 12.45 3.49
N PRO A 57 -6.37 11.42 4.16
CA PRO A 57 -7.41 10.58 3.58
C PRO A 57 -8.65 11.38 3.20
N ALA A 58 -9.26 11.06 2.05
CA ALA A 58 -10.48 11.74 1.60
C ALA A 58 -11.65 11.52 2.57
N ILE A 59 -11.76 10.32 3.15
CA ILE A 59 -12.82 9.91 4.08
C ILE A 59 -12.80 10.69 5.41
N TRP A 60 -11.69 11.37 5.74
CA TRP A 60 -11.60 12.14 6.96
C TRP A 60 -12.59 13.31 6.98
N LYS A 61 -13.28 13.47 8.11
CA LYS A 61 -14.15 14.63 8.35
C LYS A 61 -13.31 15.90 8.45
N MET A 62 -13.92 17.05 8.15
CA MET A 62 -13.25 18.36 8.20
C MET A 62 -12.50 18.64 9.53
N PRO A 63 -13.02 18.28 10.71
CA PRO A 63 -12.27 18.46 11.97
C PRO A 63 -10.94 17.70 12.03
N ALA A 64 -10.85 16.51 11.42
CA ALA A 64 -9.59 15.74 11.38
C ALA A 64 -8.59 16.34 10.37
N LYS A 65 -9.08 16.91 9.26
CA LYS A 65 -8.26 17.67 8.31
C LYS A 65 -7.73 18.96 8.96
N GLN A 66 -8.57 19.66 9.71
CA GLN A 66 -8.15 20.82 10.51
C GLN A 66 -7.14 20.42 11.59
N PHE A 67 -7.32 19.28 12.26
CA PHE A 67 -6.35 18.77 13.23
C PHE A 67 -4.95 18.63 12.64
N MET A 68 -4.81 18.15 11.40
CA MET A 68 -3.50 18.07 10.74
C MET A 68 -2.86 19.43 10.49
N ARG A 69 -3.68 20.43 10.12
CA ARG A 69 -3.22 21.82 9.99
C ARG A 69 -2.73 22.38 11.32
N GLU A 70 -3.46 22.13 12.40
CA GLU A 70 -3.04 22.52 13.76
C GLU A 70 -1.74 21.83 14.20
N ALA A 71 -1.58 20.54 13.89
CA ALA A 71 -0.35 19.80 14.15
C ALA A 71 0.84 20.41 13.38
N ALA A 72 0.65 20.76 12.11
CA ALA A 72 1.66 21.38 11.28
C ALA A 72 2.06 22.79 11.76
N TYR A 73 1.11 23.58 12.26
CA TYR A 73 1.40 24.85 12.91
C TYR A 73 2.21 24.66 14.20
N LYS A 74 1.82 23.69 15.03
CA LYS A 74 2.57 23.36 16.25
C LYS A 74 3.99 22.88 15.96
N ALA A 75 4.19 22.20 14.83
CA ALA A 75 5.49 21.75 14.34
C ALA A 75 6.31 22.84 13.63
N ALA A 76 5.76 24.06 13.52
CA ALA A 76 6.36 25.17 12.79
C ALA A 76 6.76 24.82 11.35
N LEU A 77 5.91 24.06 10.64
CA LEU A 77 5.98 23.91 9.18
C LEU A 77 5.41 25.17 8.51
N ALA A 78 4.32 25.68 9.05
CA ALA A 78 3.68 26.92 8.61
C ALA A 78 3.16 27.68 9.84
N SER A 79 2.68 28.89 9.64
CA SER A 79 2.10 29.73 10.71
C SER A 79 0.68 30.18 10.38
N ARG A 80 -0.04 30.66 11.39
CA ARG A 80 -1.39 31.21 11.17
C ARG A 80 -1.36 32.55 10.42
N GLU A 81 -0.24 33.25 10.50
CA GLU A 81 0.03 34.51 9.80
C GLU A 81 0.33 34.27 8.32
N ASN A 82 0.82 33.08 7.96
CA ASN A 82 1.06 32.66 6.58
C ASN A 82 0.43 31.28 6.27
N PRO A 83 -0.91 31.17 6.26
CA PRO A 83 -1.60 29.89 6.11
C PRO A 83 -1.42 29.25 4.72
N GLU A 84 -1.12 30.07 3.70
CA GLU A 84 -0.88 29.65 2.31
C GLU A 84 0.44 28.89 2.12
N GLN A 85 1.34 28.93 3.11
CA GLN A 85 2.54 28.09 3.13
C GLN A 85 2.19 26.59 3.29
N LEU A 86 0.99 26.26 3.78
CA LEU A 86 0.55 24.89 3.99
C LEU A 86 -0.74 24.56 3.21
N ILE A 87 -0.60 23.60 2.29
CA ILE A 87 -1.71 23.00 1.56
C ILE A 87 -2.04 21.64 2.19
N ILE A 88 -3.33 21.42 2.47
CA ILE A 88 -3.84 20.08 2.78
C ILE A 88 -4.40 19.50 1.50
N ALA A 89 -3.75 18.46 0.97
CA ALA A 89 -4.17 17.76 -0.23
C ALA A 89 -4.89 16.45 0.12
N LEU A 90 -5.85 16.01 -0.69
CA LEU A 90 -6.41 14.67 -0.51
C LEU A 90 -5.46 13.64 -1.12
N GLU A 91 -5.21 12.55 -0.41
CA GLU A 91 -4.45 11.39 -0.92
C GLU A 91 -4.89 10.93 -2.32
N PRO A 92 -6.21 10.70 -2.59
CA PRO A 92 -6.64 10.27 -3.91
C PRO A 92 -6.45 11.33 -5.00
N GLU A 93 -6.47 12.63 -4.68
CA GLU A 93 -6.19 13.70 -5.64
C GLU A 93 -4.69 13.75 -5.98
N ALA A 94 -3.84 13.66 -4.96
CA ALA A 94 -2.38 13.61 -5.14
C ALA A 94 -1.97 12.39 -5.98
N ALA A 95 -2.50 11.21 -5.65
CA ALA A 95 -2.28 9.98 -6.42
C ALA A 95 -2.78 10.12 -7.87
N SER A 96 -3.99 10.67 -8.05
CA SER A 96 -4.58 10.91 -9.36
C SER A 96 -3.73 11.84 -10.24
N ILE A 97 -3.24 12.96 -9.69
CA ILE A 97 -2.36 13.89 -10.39
C ILE A 97 -1.04 13.20 -10.78
N TYR A 98 -0.46 12.42 -9.87
CA TYR A 98 0.77 11.69 -10.14
C TYR A 98 0.59 10.66 -11.27
N CYS A 99 -0.41 9.79 -11.17
CA CYS A 99 -0.69 8.77 -12.19
C CYS A 99 -0.88 9.39 -13.58
N ARG A 100 -1.57 10.53 -13.69
CA ARG A 100 -1.78 11.21 -14.97
C ARG A 100 -0.50 11.76 -15.62
N LYS A 101 0.56 11.95 -14.85
CA LYS A 101 1.88 12.35 -15.36
C LYS A 101 2.73 11.16 -15.81
N LEU A 102 2.38 9.94 -15.41
CA LEU A 102 3.12 8.73 -15.77
C LEU A 102 2.90 8.36 -17.25
N ARG A 103 3.94 7.76 -17.82
CA ARG A 103 3.89 7.10 -19.13
C ARG A 103 3.45 5.64 -18.94
N LEU A 104 2.78 5.09 -19.94
CA LEU A 104 2.25 3.71 -19.90
C LEU A 104 3.29 2.66 -19.50
N HIS A 105 4.53 2.76 -19.98
CA HIS A 105 5.60 1.80 -19.65
C HIS A 105 6.07 1.86 -18.18
N GLN A 106 5.73 2.90 -17.43
CA GLN A 106 6.05 3.03 -16.01
C GLN A 106 5.01 2.32 -15.13
N MET A 107 3.95 1.77 -15.73
CA MET A 107 2.89 1.06 -15.04
C MET A 107 3.11 -0.44 -15.08
N VAL A 108 2.67 -1.13 -14.02
CA VAL A 108 2.60 -2.59 -14.00
C VAL A 108 1.24 -3.00 -14.56
N ASP A 109 1.24 -3.73 -15.68
CA ASP A 109 0.03 -4.41 -16.17
C ASP A 109 -0.21 -5.67 -15.35
N LEU A 110 -1.37 -5.74 -14.68
CA LEU A 110 -1.78 -6.90 -13.88
C LEU A 110 -2.50 -7.97 -14.71
N GLY A 111 -2.83 -7.67 -15.98
CA GLY A 111 -3.56 -8.57 -16.88
C GLY A 111 -2.68 -9.49 -17.73
N THR A 112 -1.36 -9.26 -17.78
CA THR A 112 -0.41 -10.10 -18.50
C THR A 112 0.43 -10.93 -17.52
N PRO A 113 0.49 -12.28 -17.66
CA PRO A 113 1.47 -13.06 -16.92
C PRO A 113 2.86 -12.61 -17.37
N THR A 114 3.59 -11.98 -16.44
CA THR A 114 4.89 -11.38 -16.75
C THR A 114 5.92 -12.47 -17.03
N THR A 115 6.25 -12.66 -18.31
CA THR A 115 7.53 -13.27 -18.70
C THR A 115 8.61 -12.22 -18.49
N ARG A 116 9.15 -12.19 -17.27
CA ARG A 116 10.24 -11.29 -16.91
C ARG A 116 11.53 -11.79 -17.57
N ASN A 117 11.87 -11.25 -18.74
CA ASN A 117 13.15 -11.49 -19.40
C ASN A 117 14.32 -11.02 -18.49
N GLY A 118 15.22 -11.94 -18.15
CA GLY A 118 16.63 -11.61 -17.98
C GLY A 118 17.32 -11.81 -16.62
N ILE A 119 16.72 -12.48 -15.64
CA ILE A 119 17.47 -12.95 -14.46
C ILE A 119 17.12 -14.41 -14.20
N ASN A 120 18.00 -15.31 -14.65
CA ASN A 120 17.99 -16.71 -14.22
C ASN A 120 18.34 -16.75 -12.73
N THR A 121 17.36 -16.98 -11.86
CA THR A 121 17.59 -17.23 -10.42
C THR A 121 17.57 -18.73 -10.13
N ASN A 122 18.26 -19.54 -10.93
CA ASN A 122 18.34 -21.00 -10.75
C ASN A 122 19.76 -21.57 -10.72
N ASP A 123 20.78 -20.76 -10.41
CA ASP A 123 22.12 -21.28 -10.13
C ASP A 123 22.35 -21.40 -8.62
N ASN A 124 21.77 -22.45 -8.05
CA ASN A 124 22.45 -23.22 -7.01
C ASN A 124 21.77 -24.58 -6.86
N VAL A 125 22.40 -25.62 -7.44
CA VAL A 125 22.76 -26.92 -6.82
C VAL A 125 23.08 -27.93 -7.94
N GLY A 126 24.37 -28.32 -7.99
CA GLY A 126 24.88 -29.63 -8.42
C GLY A 126 24.32 -30.31 -9.68
N SER A 127 24.96 -30.07 -10.83
CA SER A 127 24.81 -30.94 -12.00
C SER A 127 25.53 -32.29 -11.78
N GLY A 128 24.74 -33.36 -11.71
CA GLY A 128 25.15 -34.74 -11.97
C GLY A 128 24.21 -35.36 -12.98
N MET A 129 24.69 -35.46 -14.24
CA MET A 129 24.40 -36.44 -15.29
C MET A 129 23.08 -37.25 -15.21
N THR A 130 22.24 -37.24 -16.27
CA THR A 130 21.83 -38.40 -17.12
C THR A 130 20.78 -37.98 -18.18
N GLN A 131 21.13 -38.14 -19.47
CA GLN A 131 20.40 -38.76 -20.63
C GLN A 131 18.91 -39.22 -20.44
N VAL A 132 17.93 -39.24 -21.38
CA VAL A 132 17.83 -39.58 -22.83
C VAL A 132 16.46 -39.10 -23.39
N GLY A 133 16.40 -38.78 -24.71
CA GLY A 133 15.33 -39.04 -25.72
C GLY A 133 13.88 -38.56 -25.51
N GLY A 134 13.09 -38.20 -26.53
CA GLY A 134 13.20 -38.33 -27.98
C GLY A 134 11.94 -37.75 -28.66
N LEU A 135 12.12 -37.33 -29.90
CA LEU A 135 11.16 -36.74 -30.85
C LEU A 135 10.00 -37.69 -31.24
N SER A 136 8.85 -37.13 -31.66
CA SER A 136 8.23 -37.28 -33.00
C SER A 136 6.74 -36.84 -33.01
N THR A 137 6.31 -35.80 -33.73
CA THR A 137 5.86 -35.65 -35.16
C THR A 137 4.34 -35.58 -35.34
N HIS A 138 3.84 -34.45 -35.87
CA HIS A 138 2.62 -34.26 -36.70
C HIS A 138 2.85 -34.83 -38.14
N PRO A 139 1.96 -34.77 -39.19
CA PRO A 139 0.80 -33.89 -39.45
C PRO A 139 -0.34 -34.45 -40.39
N GLY A 140 -1.29 -33.57 -40.82
CA GLY A 140 -2.20 -33.71 -41.98
C GLY A 140 -3.69 -33.50 -41.62
N SER A 141 -4.60 -32.87 -42.38
CA SER A 141 -4.66 -32.42 -43.78
C SER A 141 -5.96 -31.60 -44.03
N HIS A 142 -5.98 -30.82 -45.13
CA HIS A 142 -7.03 -29.88 -45.58
C HIS A 142 -8.27 -30.49 -46.29
N GLY A 143 -9.41 -29.78 -46.28
CA GLY A 143 -10.56 -29.96 -47.20
C GLY A 143 -11.77 -29.03 -46.88
N PRO A 144 -12.67 -28.66 -47.84
CA PRO A 144 -13.14 -27.27 -48.04
C PRO A 144 -14.62 -26.93 -47.71
N SER A 145 -14.95 -25.63 -47.74
CA SER A 145 -16.19 -24.94 -47.32
C SER A 145 -17.34 -24.85 -48.36
N PRO A 146 -18.59 -24.56 -47.92
CA PRO A 146 -19.64 -23.88 -48.71
C PRO A 146 -20.16 -22.55 -48.06
N PRO A 147 -21.04 -21.76 -48.73
CA PRO A 147 -20.94 -20.28 -48.77
C PRO A 147 -21.89 -19.46 -47.86
N ALA A 148 -21.68 -18.13 -47.93
CA ALA A 148 -22.03 -17.06 -47.01
C ALA A 148 -23.49 -16.54 -47.02
N ARG A 149 -23.87 -15.89 -45.89
CA ARG A 149 -25.03 -14.99 -45.72
C ARG A 149 -24.51 -13.61 -45.26
N PRO A 150 -25.02 -12.47 -45.75
CA PRO A 150 -24.32 -11.19 -45.63
C PRO A 150 -24.59 -10.49 -44.29
N GLN A 151 -23.52 -10.11 -43.58
CA GLN A 151 -23.57 -9.13 -42.50
C GLN A 151 -22.87 -7.84 -42.95
N ARG A 152 -23.48 -6.71 -42.57
CA ARG A 152 -23.12 -5.34 -42.95
C ARG A 152 -21.70 -5.00 -42.46
N PRO A 153 -20.90 -4.19 -43.18
CA PRO A 153 -19.55 -3.88 -42.75
C PRO A 153 -19.56 -2.86 -41.61
N PHE A 154 -19.12 -3.29 -40.42
CA PHE A 154 -18.61 -2.39 -39.40
C PHE A 154 -17.21 -1.95 -39.85
N GLN A 155 -17.11 -0.77 -40.44
CA GLN A 155 -15.85 -0.21 -40.94
C GLN A 155 -14.91 0.06 -39.77
N ARG A 156 -14.04 -0.92 -39.49
CA ARG A 156 -12.88 -0.77 -38.62
C ARG A 156 -11.79 -0.08 -39.44
N SER A 157 -11.77 1.25 -39.42
CA SER A 157 -10.62 2.01 -39.90
C SER A 157 -9.46 1.82 -38.91
N ARG A 158 -8.67 0.76 -39.14
CA ARG A 158 -7.29 0.71 -38.65
C ARG A 158 -6.46 1.58 -39.60
N SER A 159 -6.36 2.88 -39.32
CA SER A 159 -5.17 3.60 -39.78
C SER A 159 -4.02 3.13 -38.89
N THR A 160 -3.15 2.29 -39.43
CA THR A 160 -1.82 2.04 -38.92
C THR A 160 -1.06 3.36 -38.86
N ARG A 161 -1.19 4.09 -37.75
CA ARG A 161 -0.11 4.96 -37.31
C ARG A 161 0.72 4.13 -36.35
N CYS A 162 1.93 3.83 -36.79
CA CYS A 162 2.99 3.36 -35.92
C CYS A 162 3.32 4.53 -35.00
N TRP A 163 2.62 4.62 -33.87
CA TRP A 163 3.01 5.50 -32.78
C TRP A 163 3.97 4.68 -31.92
N GLU A 164 5.15 5.23 -31.63
CA GLU A 164 6.05 4.66 -30.62
C GLU A 164 5.26 4.55 -29.30
N GLU A 165 4.97 3.31 -28.89
CA GLU A 165 4.14 2.96 -27.72
C GLU A 165 4.73 3.47 -26.38
N SER A 166 5.97 3.96 -26.41
CA SER A 166 6.75 4.39 -25.25
C SER A 166 6.39 5.76 -24.66
N ASP A 167 5.67 6.61 -25.40
CA ASP A 167 5.44 8.02 -25.02
C ASP A 167 3.99 8.39 -24.67
N LEU A 168 3.05 7.45 -24.72
CA LEU A 168 1.67 7.71 -24.33
C LEU A 168 1.56 7.90 -22.80
N LYS A 169 1.09 9.08 -22.39
CA LYS A 169 0.64 9.36 -21.01
C LYS A 169 -0.71 8.67 -20.78
N ILE A 170 -1.04 8.27 -19.55
CA ILE A 170 -2.35 7.64 -19.25
C ILE A 170 -3.54 8.44 -19.82
N THR A 171 -3.44 9.77 -19.82
CA THR A 171 -4.50 10.65 -20.31
C THR A 171 -4.68 10.64 -21.83
N SER A 172 -3.75 10.08 -22.62
CA SER A 172 -3.88 10.07 -24.08
C SER A 172 -5.01 9.17 -24.58
N GLY A 173 -5.51 8.26 -23.73
CA GLY A 173 -6.69 7.45 -23.99
C GLY A 173 -7.98 7.93 -23.30
N LEU A 174 -7.92 9.02 -22.53
CA LEU A 174 -9.06 9.50 -21.73
C LEU A 174 -9.64 10.81 -22.29
N SER A 175 -10.95 10.85 -22.45
CA SER A 175 -11.72 11.98 -22.97
C SER A 175 -12.41 12.77 -21.85
N GLU A 176 -12.87 13.98 -22.16
CA GLU A 176 -13.75 14.71 -21.24
C GLU A 176 -14.99 13.86 -20.92
N GLY A 177 -15.33 13.77 -19.63
CA GLY A 177 -16.44 12.94 -19.16
C GLY A 177 -16.04 11.54 -18.70
N ASP A 178 -14.84 11.06 -19.06
CA ASP A 178 -14.35 9.75 -18.59
C ASP A 178 -14.18 9.72 -17.09
N ARG A 179 -14.43 8.54 -16.51
CA ARG A 179 -14.37 8.30 -15.07
C ARG A 179 -13.38 7.21 -14.75
N TYR A 180 -12.64 7.38 -13.68
CA TYR A 180 -11.76 6.36 -13.13
C TYR A 180 -11.78 6.38 -11.61
N VAL A 181 -11.37 5.26 -11.03
CA VAL A 181 -11.33 5.07 -9.59
C VAL A 181 -9.89 5.05 -9.14
N VAL A 182 -9.58 5.85 -8.11
CA VAL A 182 -8.36 5.70 -7.33
C VAL A 182 -8.69 4.80 -6.15
N VAL A 183 -7.94 3.71 -6.02
CA VAL A 183 -8.02 2.78 -4.88
C VAL A 183 -6.70 2.89 -4.13
N ASP A 184 -6.75 3.55 -2.97
CA ASP A 184 -5.60 3.73 -2.09
C ASP A 184 -5.66 2.71 -0.96
N CYS A 185 -4.79 1.70 -1.01
CA CYS A 185 -4.71 0.63 -0.01
C CYS A 185 -3.59 0.93 0.99
N GLY A 186 -3.88 1.78 1.97
CA GLY A 186 -2.93 2.19 3.00
C GLY A 186 -2.73 1.17 4.12
N GLY A 187 -2.03 1.62 5.17
CA GLY A 187 -1.78 0.80 6.36
C GLY A 187 -3.04 0.57 7.20
N GLY A 188 -3.82 1.63 7.44
CA GLY A 188 -5.03 1.55 8.27
C GLY A 188 -6.33 1.48 7.49
N THR A 189 -6.41 2.17 6.34
CA THR A 189 -7.62 2.33 5.54
C THR A 189 -7.41 1.88 4.11
N VAL A 190 -8.50 1.53 3.45
CA VAL A 190 -8.58 1.41 2.00
C VAL A 190 -9.61 2.43 1.52
N ASP A 191 -9.16 3.40 0.72
CA ASP A 191 -9.96 4.53 0.27
C ASP A 191 -10.24 4.41 -1.23
N LEU A 192 -11.52 4.45 -1.62
CA LEU A 192 -11.95 4.44 -3.01
C LEU A 192 -12.51 5.80 -3.39
N THR A 193 -12.00 6.43 -4.44
CA THR A 193 -12.48 7.74 -4.92
C THR A 193 -12.67 7.73 -6.42
N VAL A 194 -13.86 8.16 -6.88
CA VAL A 194 -14.18 8.25 -8.30
C VAL A 194 -13.93 9.67 -8.80
N HIS A 195 -13.03 9.79 -9.78
CA HIS A 195 -12.74 11.03 -10.46
C HIS A 195 -13.39 11.05 -11.84
N GLN A 196 -13.84 12.23 -12.27
CA GLN A 196 -14.21 12.49 -13.66
C GLN A 196 -13.27 13.53 -14.27
N ILE A 197 -12.86 13.29 -15.51
CA ILE A 197 -11.99 14.20 -16.26
C ILE A 197 -12.80 15.40 -16.77
N ARG A 198 -12.26 16.60 -16.53
CA ARG A 198 -12.69 17.85 -17.15
C ARG A 198 -11.54 18.50 -17.91
N LEU A 199 -11.78 18.92 -19.15
CA LEU A 199 -10.83 19.64 -20.00
C LEU A 199 -11.23 21.13 -20.07
N PRO A 200 -10.33 22.06 -20.41
CA PRO A 200 -8.92 21.87 -20.82
C PRO A 200 -7.92 21.72 -19.66
N GLU A 201 -8.26 22.15 -18.44
CA GLU A 201 -7.32 22.26 -17.32
C GLU A 201 -7.12 20.97 -16.52
N GLY A 202 -7.82 19.89 -16.86
CA GLY A 202 -7.64 18.62 -16.16
C GLY A 202 -8.15 18.64 -14.71
N HIS A 203 -8.99 19.61 -14.33
CA HIS A 203 -9.55 19.70 -12.99
C HIS A 203 -10.33 18.41 -12.64
N LEU A 204 -9.99 17.82 -11.50
CA LEU A 204 -10.63 16.64 -10.99
C LEU A 204 -11.96 17.03 -10.36
N LYS A 205 -13.07 16.51 -10.88
CA LYS A 205 -14.34 16.53 -10.14
C LYS A 205 -14.47 15.22 -9.38
N GLU A 206 -14.35 15.29 -8.05
CA GLU A 206 -14.76 14.20 -7.17
C GLU A 206 -16.28 14.01 -7.33
N LEU A 207 -16.69 12.88 -7.89
CA LEU A 207 -18.11 12.60 -8.13
C LEU A 207 -18.80 12.04 -6.89
N TYR A 208 -18.06 11.23 -6.12
CA TYR A 208 -18.53 10.58 -4.92
C TYR A 208 -17.42 10.64 -3.88
N LYS A 209 -17.72 11.23 -2.72
CA LYS A 209 -16.82 11.16 -1.56
C LYS A 209 -16.56 9.70 -1.22
N ALA A 210 -15.31 9.40 -0.86
CA ALA A 210 -14.89 8.06 -0.48
C ALA A 210 -15.91 7.42 0.47
N SER A 211 -16.58 6.39 -0.05
CA SER A 211 -17.58 5.61 0.68
C SER A 211 -16.89 4.38 1.27
N GLY A 212 -15.96 4.60 2.20
CA GLY A 212 -15.61 3.58 3.17
C GLY A 212 -16.63 3.62 4.30
N PRO A 213 -16.87 2.52 5.04
CA PRO A 213 -17.68 2.58 6.24
C PRO A 213 -17.04 3.54 7.25
N SER A 214 -17.52 4.77 7.28
CA SER A 214 -17.13 5.79 8.25
C SER A 214 -18.05 5.65 9.46
N VAL A 215 -17.74 4.72 10.37
CA VAL A 215 -18.51 4.54 11.60
C VAL A 215 -17.74 5.12 12.78
N SER A 216 -18.26 6.25 13.26
CA SER A 216 -17.99 6.73 14.60
C SER A 216 -18.52 5.73 15.61
N SER A 217 -17.78 5.53 16.69
CA SER A 217 -18.15 4.77 17.89
C SER A 217 -17.92 3.26 17.81
N SER A 218 -17.60 2.73 18.98
CA SER A 218 -16.80 1.56 19.30
C SER A 218 -17.39 0.19 18.95
N THR A 219 -18.48 0.10 18.18
CA THR A 219 -19.05 -1.20 17.79
C THR A 219 -19.84 -1.08 16.49
N SER A 220 -19.20 -1.21 15.33
CA SER A 220 -19.71 -1.84 14.09
C SER A 220 -18.89 -1.40 12.86
N SER A 221 -18.31 -2.39 12.16
CA SER A 221 -17.97 -2.33 10.72
C SER A 221 -16.94 -1.30 10.24
N GLY A 222 -16.03 -0.84 11.11
CA GLY A 222 -14.87 -0.01 10.76
C GLY A 222 -13.56 -0.74 11.04
N GLY A 223 -13.42 -1.96 10.50
CA GLY A 223 -12.23 -2.77 10.70
C GLY A 223 -10.98 -2.15 10.06
N PRO A 224 -9.78 -2.53 10.49
CA PRO A 224 -8.53 -2.22 9.80
C PRO A 224 -8.53 -2.94 8.44
N TYR A 225 -9.06 -2.29 7.40
CA TYR A 225 -9.18 -2.89 6.06
C TYR A 225 -7.85 -2.82 5.28
N GLY A 226 -6.89 -2.02 5.75
CA GLY A 226 -5.55 -1.94 5.20
C GLY A 226 -4.58 -2.99 5.76
N SER A 227 -3.29 -2.72 5.63
CA SER A 227 -2.20 -3.59 6.10
C SER A 227 -2.32 -4.07 7.56
N LEU A 228 -2.87 -3.23 8.45
CA LEU A 228 -3.12 -3.58 9.86
C LEU A 228 -4.10 -4.76 10.00
N GLY A 229 -5.08 -4.90 9.11
CA GLY A 229 -6.01 -6.03 9.12
C GLY A 229 -5.29 -7.36 8.96
N ILE A 230 -4.27 -7.38 8.12
CA ILE A 230 -3.43 -8.55 7.89
C ILE A 230 -2.64 -8.89 9.15
N ASP A 231 -2.17 -7.88 9.89
CA ASP A 231 -1.48 -8.08 11.18
C ASP A 231 -2.41 -8.67 12.23
N TYR A 232 -3.68 -8.24 12.28
CA TYR A 232 -4.68 -8.82 13.18
C TYR A 232 -5.01 -10.27 12.85
N GLU A 233 -5.15 -10.61 11.55
CA GLU A 233 -5.38 -12.00 11.15
C GLU A 233 -4.16 -12.90 11.45
N PHE A 234 -2.94 -12.37 11.30
CA PHE A 234 -1.74 -13.08 11.73
C PHE A 234 -1.72 -13.31 13.25
N GLU A 235 -2.07 -12.30 14.05
CA GLU A 235 -2.19 -12.47 15.49
C GLU A 235 -3.26 -13.51 15.87
N LYS A 236 -4.43 -13.49 15.21
CA LYS A 236 -5.47 -14.51 15.43
C LYS A 236 -4.96 -15.91 15.11
N LEU A 237 -4.19 -16.07 14.03
CA LEU A 237 -3.55 -17.34 13.70
C LEU A 237 -2.59 -17.80 14.81
N LEU A 238 -1.77 -16.88 15.35
CA LEU A 238 -0.92 -17.19 16.49
C LEU A 238 -1.73 -17.60 17.73
N CYS A 239 -2.85 -16.94 18.01
CA CYS A 239 -3.75 -17.32 19.09
C CYS A 239 -4.40 -18.69 18.87
N GLN A 240 -4.74 -19.05 17.63
CA GLN A 240 -5.28 -20.37 17.29
C GLN A 240 -4.25 -21.49 17.50
N ILE A 241 -3.00 -21.26 17.12
CA ILE A 241 -1.92 -22.26 17.23
C ILE A 241 -1.41 -22.39 18.67
N PHE A 242 -1.15 -21.25 19.34
CA PHE A 242 -0.44 -21.23 20.62
C PHE A 242 -1.36 -20.97 21.84
N GLY A 243 -2.61 -20.57 21.59
CA GLY A 243 -3.62 -20.23 22.58
C GLY A 243 -3.58 -18.75 23.00
N GLN A 244 -4.76 -18.16 23.19
CA GLN A 244 -4.93 -16.74 23.53
C GLN A 244 -4.23 -16.36 24.84
N ASP A 245 -4.37 -17.19 25.87
CA ASP A 245 -3.76 -16.99 27.19
C ASP A 245 -2.23 -16.92 27.11
N PHE A 246 -1.61 -17.70 26.23
CA PHE A 246 -0.18 -17.63 26.00
C PHE A 246 0.22 -16.33 25.28
N ILE A 247 -0.48 -15.95 24.21
CA ILE A 247 -0.16 -14.74 23.43
C ILE A 247 -0.30 -13.49 24.30
N ASP A 248 -1.36 -13.40 25.09
CA ASP A 248 -1.58 -12.29 26.03
C ASP A 248 -0.45 -12.20 27.07
N GLN A 249 -0.05 -13.32 27.66
CA GLN A 249 1.07 -13.35 28.62
C GLN A 249 2.40 -13.02 27.95
N PHE A 250 2.65 -13.50 26.73
CA PHE A 250 3.88 -13.22 26.01
C PHE A 250 4.02 -11.73 25.69
N LYS A 251 2.95 -11.07 25.22
CA LYS A 251 2.94 -9.61 24.98
C LYS A 251 3.29 -8.80 26.23
N ILE A 252 2.76 -9.22 27.39
CA ILE A 252 3.00 -8.53 28.67
C ILE A 252 4.42 -8.80 29.19
N LYS A 253 4.87 -10.06 29.17
CA LYS A 253 6.13 -10.48 29.79
C LYS A 253 7.35 -10.26 28.90
N ARG A 254 7.17 -10.25 27.57
CA ARG A 254 8.22 -10.15 26.55
C ARG A 254 7.85 -9.16 25.43
N PRO A 255 7.50 -7.89 25.74
CA PRO A 255 7.02 -6.93 24.74
C PRO A 255 8.02 -6.66 23.62
N ALA A 256 9.33 -6.62 23.92
CA ALA A 256 10.36 -6.44 22.90
C ALA A 256 10.38 -7.59 21.88
N ALA A 257 10.31 -8.84 22.35
CA ALA A 257 10.27 -10.00 21.47
C ALA A 257 8.96 -10.10 20.66
N TRP A 258 7.85 -9.57 21.19
CA TRP A 258 6.62 -9.41 20.43
C TRP A 258 6.79 -8.40 19.28
N VAL A 259 7.43 -7.26 19.55
CA VAL A 259 7.76 -6.27 18.51
C VAL A 259 8.65 -6.89 17.43
N ASP A 260 9.68 -7.64 17.81
CA ASP A 260 10.57 -8.32 16.86
C ASP A 260 9.82 -9.31 15.95
N LEU A 261 8.88 -10.07 16.52
CA LEU A 261 8.02 -10.98 15.75
C LEU A 261 7.16 -10.23 14.73
N MET A 262 6.54 -9.12 15.14
CA MET A 262 5.71 -8.32 14.24
C MET A 262 6.54 -7.62 13.15
N ILE A 263 7.77 -7.18 13.45
CA ILE A 263 8.71 -6.64 12.46
C ILE A 263 9.10 -7.72 11.44
N ALA A 264 9.40 -8.94 11.91
CA ALA A 264 9.71 -10.06 11.03
C ALA A 264 8.52 -10.41 10.13
N PHE A 265 7.30 -10.40 10.68
CA PHE A 265 6.08 -10.62 9.91
C PHE A 265 5.84 -9.54 8.85
N GLU A 266 5.93 -8.26 9.22
CA GLU A 266 5.80 -7.12 8.30
C GLU A 266 6.80 -7.22 7.14
N SER A 267 8.05 -7.62 7.44
CA SER A 267 9.06 -7.86 6.43
C SER A 267 8.67 -8.96 5.43
N ARG A 268 8.07 -10.06 5.90
CA ARG A 268 7.59 -11.15 5.04
C ARG A 268 6.35 -10.77 4.23
N LYS A 269 5.44 -9.99 4.82
CA LYS A 269 4.24 -9.48 4.14
C LYS A 269 4.62 -8.64 2.90
N ARG A 270 5.66 -7.80 2.99
CA ARG A 270 6.20 -7.03 1.84
C ARG A 270 6.78 -7.89 0.72
N ALA A 271 7.15 -9.14 0.99
CA ALA A 271 7.70 -10.08 0.02
C ALA A 271 6.63 -11.00 -0.62
N ALA A 272 5.39 -10.92 -0.14
CA ALA A 272 4.26 -11.64 -0.72
C ALA A 272 3.95 -11.09 -2.12
N ALA A 273 3.67 -11.98 -3.07
CA ALA A 273 3.27 -11.61 -4.42
C ALA A 273 2.15 -12.55 -4.90
N PRO A 274 1.16 -12.04 -5.67
CA PRO A 274 0.00 -12.85 -6.07
C PRO A 274 0.35 -14.08 -6.92
N ASP A 275 1.46 -14.01 -7.64
CA ASP A 275 1.99 -15.05 -8.53
C ASP A 275 2.89 -16.07 -7.81
N ARG A 276 3.27 -15.81 -6.55
CA ARG A 276 4.10 -16.70 -5.75
C ARG A 276 3.24 -17.63 -4.91
N THR A 277 3.35 -18.93 -5.18
CA THR A 277 2.72 -19.98 -4.38
C THR A 277 3.63 -20.52 -3.27
N ASN A 278 4.89 -20.09 -3.21
CA ASN A 278 5.82 -20.55 -2.18
C ASN A 278 5.37 -20.06 -0.80
N PRO A 279 5.32 -20.95 0.21
CA PRO A 279 4.99 -20.56 1.58
C PRO A 279 5.91 -19.47 2.11
N LEU A 280 5.33 -18.50 2.82
CA LEU A 280 6.09 -17.47 3.54
C LEU A 280 6.53 -18.01 4.89
N ASN A 281 7.83 -18.22 5.04
CA ASN A 281 8.42 -18.68 6.30
C ASN A 281 8.60 -17.50 7.27
N ILE A 282 7.87 -17.56 8.38
CA ILE A 282 7.95 -16.60 9.47
C ILE A 282 8.73 -17.25 10.62
N ASN A 283 9.87 -16.67 10.96
CA ASN A 283 10.71 -17.18 12.04
C ASN A 283 10.17 -16.69 13.39
N LEU A 284 9.86 -17.64 14.28
CA LEU A 284 9.54 -17.32 15.67
C LEU A 284 10.82 -16.94 16.43
N PRO A 285 10.86 -15.80 17.15
CA PRO A 285 12.01 -15.43 17.96
C PRO A 285 12.34 -16.49 19.01
N PHE A 286 13.62 -16.68 19.35
CA PHE A 286 14.03 -17.64 20.39
C PHE A 286 13.28 -17.40 21.71
N SER A 287 13.09 -16.13 22.10
CA SER A 287 12.33 -15.78 23.31
C SER A 287 10.88 -16.26 23.27
N PHE A 288 10.26 -16.35 22.09
CA PHE A 288 8.90 -16.89 21.92
C PHE A 288 8.91 -18.40 22.16
N ILE A 289 9.84 -19.12 21.52
CA ILE A 289 9.97 -20.57 21.60
C ILE A 289 10.29 -21.02 23.04
N ASP A 290 11.29 -20.41 23.67
CA ASP A 290 11.69 -20.70 25.05
C ASP A 290 10.55 -20.41 26.05
N TYR A 291 9.87 -19.28 25.89
CA TYR A 291 8.76 -18.93 26.79
C TYR A 291 7.56 -19.84 26.61
N TYR A 292 7.21 -20.21 25.37
CA TYR A 292 6.13 -21.16 25.08
C TYR A 292 6.37 -22.51 25.74
N LYS A 293 7.58 -23.05 25.59
CA LYS A 293 7.95 -24.33 26.21
C LYS A 293 7.80 -24.30 27.73
N LYS A 294 8.19 -23.20 28.37
CA LYS A 294 8.03 -23.00 29.82
C LYS A 294 6.56 -22.83 30.23
N PHE A 295 5.74 -22.19 29.40
CA PHE A 295 4.34 -21.88 29.69
C PHE A 295 3.41 -23.09 29.48
N ARG A 296 3.61 -23.87 28.42
CA ARG A 296 2.77 -25.03 28.05
C ARG A 296 3.31 -26.39 28.48
N GLY A 297 4.61 -26.48 28.77
CA GLY A 297 5.27 -27.75 29.09
C GLY A 297 5.62 -28.62 27.88
N HIS A 298 5.35 -28.17 26.66
CA HIS A 298 5.73 -28.86 25.42
C HIS A 298 6.26 -27.88 24.37
N SER A 299 6.89 -28.39 23.31
CA SER A 299 7.55 -27.55 22.31
C SER A 299 6.57 -26.89 21.33
N VAL A 300 7.04 -25.87 20.60
CA VAL A 300 6.26 -25.17 19.56
C VAL A 300 5.97 -26.10 18.38
N GLU A 301 6.87 -27.03 18.07
CA GLU A 301 6.69 -28.02 17.00
C GLU A 301 5.53 -28.96 17.31
N HIS A 302 5.30 -29.28 18.60
CA HIS A 302 4.12 -30.04 19.01
C HIS A 302 2.82 -29.26 18.74
N ALA A 303 2.82 -27.96 19.02
CA ALA A 303 1.66 -27.09 18.77
C ALA A 303 1.35 -26.97 17.27
N LEU A 304 2.39 -26.71 16.46
CA LEU A 304 2.29 -26.55 15.00
C LEU A 304 1.84 -27.83 14.28
N ARG A 305 2.13 -29.01 14.83
CA ARG A 305 1.65 -30.28 14.27
C ARG A 305 0.18 -30.58 14.57
N LYS A 306 -0.38 -29.92 15.59
CA LYS A 306 -1.74 -30.15 16.07
C LYS A 306 -2.75 -29.12 15.56
N SER A 307 -2.25 -27.93 15.18
CA SER A 307 -3.03 -26.84 14.58
C SER A 307 -3.51 -27.13 13.18
#